data_AF-A0A2E2V9P5-F1
#
_entry.id   AF-A0A2E2V9P5-F1
#
_cell.length_a   1.000
_cell.length_b   1.000
_cell.length_c   1.000
_cell.angle_alpha   90.00
_cell.angle_beta   90.00
_cell.angle_gamma   90.00
#
_symmetry.space_group_name_H-M   'P 1'
#
loop_
_entity.id
_entity.type
_entity.pdbx_description
1 polymer ?
#
loop_
_entity_poly.entity_id
_entity_poly.type
_entity_poly.pdbx_seq_one_letter_code
_entity_poly.pdbx_strand_id
1 'polypeptide(L)'
;MKKKTPLHPRLYVSEELIGSSKKILKYLSNDFIGSKRVLKEKFFDINDDSIHCKNKIEYEKLNKFIKIQKIVLNKHKKSRNYDAEKVVSSSIMLMQDFKKKFDIWFLDNKN
;
A
#
# COMPACT_ATOMS: atom_id res chain seq x y z
N MET A 1 -24.34 -8.38 2.95
CA MET A 1 -22.87 -8.47 3.14
C MET A 1 -22.31 -7.10 3.48
N LYS A 2 -21.66 -6.92 4.65
CA LYS A 2 -20.93 -5.67 4.94
C LYS A 2 -19.83 -5.52 3.88
N LYS A 3 -19.83 -4.41 3.12
CA LYS A 3 -18.77 -4.14 2.14
C LYS A 3 -17.45 -4.08 2.92
N LYS A 4 -16.55 -5.05 2.70
CA LYS A 4 -15.21 -5.01 3.29
C LYS A 4 -14.54 -3.73 2.81
N THR A 5 -14.16 -2.86 3.74
CA THR A 5 -13.36 -1.69 3.42
C THR A 5 -12.10 -2.16 2.70
N PRO A 6 -11.79 -1.63 1.51
CA PRO A 6 -10.57 -2.00 0.81
C PRO A 6 -9.38 -1.71 1.72
N LEU A 7 -8.60 -2.73 2.02
CA LEU A 7 -7.38 -2.57 2.80
C LEU A 7 -6.40 -1.73 1.98
N HIS A 8 -5.86 -0.68 2.60
CA HIS A 8 -4.81 0.10 1.98
C HIS A 8 -3.55 -0.77 1.78
N PRO A 9 -2.81 -0.55 0.68
CA PRO A 9 -1.56 -1.25 0.41
C PRO A 9 -0.56 -1.11 1.55
N ARG A 10 0.31 -2.11 1.70
CA ARG A 10 1.39 -2.13 2.70
C ARG A 10 2.71 -2.46 2.02
N LEU A 11 3.76 -1.71 2.35
CA LEU A 11 5.11 -2.03 1.88
C LEU A 11 5.88 -2.66 3.02
N TYR A 12 6.15 -3.96 2.94
CA TYR A 12 6.99 -4.68 3.91
C TYR A 12 8.46 -4.33 3.64
N VAL A 13 9.18 -3.94 4.70
CA VAL A 13 10.55 -3.39 4.59
C VAL A 13 11.61 -4.26 5.24
N SER A 14 11.25 -5.05 6.26
CA SER A 14 12.19 -5.95 6.93
C SER A 14 11.48 -7.13 7.58
N GLU A 15 12.20 -8.23 7.72
CA GLU A 15 11.79 -9.48 8.37
C GLU A 15 12.74 -9.75 9.54
N GLU A 16 12.19 -10.18 10.67
CA GLU A 16 12.95 -10.57 11.86
C GLU A 16 12.38 -11.88 12.39
N LEU A 17 13.24 -12.89 12.59
CA LEU A 17 12.82 -14.17 13.15
C LEU A 17 12.63 -14.06 14.66
N ILE A 18 11.52 -14.58 15.17
CA ILE A 18 11.24 -14.68 16.59
C ILE A 18 11.06 -16.14 16.96
N GLY A 19 12.11 -16.71 17.55
CA GLY A 19 12.17 -18.14 17.87
C GLY A 19 12.21 -19.01 16.61
N SER A 20 11.74 -20.26 16.74
CA SER A 20 11.83 -21.27 15.68
C SER A 20 10.64 -21.28 14.71
N SER A 21 9.54 -20.60 15.04
CA SER A 21 8.27 -20.76 14.30
C SER A 21 7.62 -19.45 13.85
N LYS A 22 8.10 -18.30 14.32
CA LYS A 22 7.47 -17.00 14.04
C LYS A 22 8.46 -16.02 13.43
N LYS A 23 7.89 -15.05 12.72
CA LYS A 23 8.60 -13.90 12.20
C LYS A 23 7.77 -12.63 12.37
N ILE A 24 8.45 -11.51 12.61
CA ILE A 24 7.88 -10.17 12.54
C ILE A 24 8.23 -9.58 11.19
N LEU A 25 7.22 -9.06 10.49
CA LEU A 25 7.45 -8.19 9.35
C LEU A 25 7.14 -6.74 9.74
N LYS A 26 8.12 -5.86 9.51
CA LYS A 26 7.91 -4.40 9.57
C LYS A 26 7.39 -3.93 8.21
N TYR A 27 6.38 -3.07 8.23
CA TYR A 27 5.79 -2.52 7.01
C TYR A 27 5.40 -1.04 7.17
N LEU A 28 5.53 -0.29 6.08
CA LEU A 28 4.97 1.05 5.97
C LEU A 28 3.48 0.94 5.68
N SER A 29 2.66 1.53 6.56
CA SER A 29 1.22 1.63 6.36
C SER A 29 0.85 2.89 5.57
N ASN A 30 -0.43 3.00 5.22
CA ASN A 30 -1.00 4.23 4.66
C ASN A 30 -1.55 5.17 5.74
N ASP A 31 -1.13 5.00 6.98
CA ASP A 31 -1.38 5.94 8.06
C ASP A 31 -0.21 6.91 8.16
N PHE A 32 -0.48 8.14 8.63
CA PHE A 32 0.52 9.21 8.68
C PHE A 32 0.62 9.78 10.09
N ILE A 33 1.85 10.07 10.51
CA ILE A 33 2.15 10.96 11.63
C ILE A 33 2.86 12.18 11.03
N GLY A 34 2.15 13.32 10.99
CA GLY A 34 2.58 14.48 10.20
C GLY A 34 2.65 14.14 8.71
N SER A 35 3.81 14.33 8.09
CA SER A 35 4.07 14.03 6.67
C SER A 35 4.66 12.63 6.41
N LYS A 36 4.93 11.85 7.46
CA LYS A 36 5.61 10.55 7.35
C LYS A 36 4.63 9.39 7.49
N ARG A 37 4.81 8.36 6.66
CA ARG A 37 4.08 7.09 6.78
C ARG A 37 4.49 6.37 8.06
N VAL A 38 3.53 5.74 8.73
CA VAL A 38 3.77 5.00 9.96
C VAL A 38 4.38 3.63 9.65
N LEU A 39 5.47 3.31 10.35
CA LEU A 39 6.03 1.96 10.37
C LEU A 39 5.25 1.13 11.40
N LYS A 40 4.78 -0.04 10.97
CA LYS A 40 4.01 -0.97 11.81
C LYS A 40 4.62 -2.35 11.73
N GLU A 41 4.29 -3.18 12.71
CA GLU A 41 4.71 -4.57 12.79
C GLU A 41 3.52 -5.51 12.66
N LYS A 42 3.77 -6.70 12.10
CA LYS A 42 2.80 -7.78 12.08
C LYS A 42 3.51 -9.12 12.20
N PHE A 43 2.95 -9.97 13.04
CA PHE A 43 3.42 -11.34 13.26
C PHE A 43 2.91 -12.27 12.15
N PHE A 44 3.78 -13.16 11.72
CA PHE A 44 3.52 -14.21 10.76
C PHE A 44 4.22 -15.50 11.20
N ASP A 45 3.75 -16.63 10.67
CA ASP A 45 4.46 -17.90 10.82
C ASP A 45 5.72 -17.91 9.94
N ILE A 46 6.71 -18.71 10.29
CA ILE A 46 7.98 -18.76 9.53
C ILE A 46 7.77 -19.25 8.09
N ASN A 47 6.79 -20.14 7.90
CA ASN A 47 6.43 -20.74 6.62
C ASN A 47 5.58 -19.81 5.72
N ASP A 48 5.17 -18.65 6.23
CA ASP A 48 4.42 -17.67 5.44
C ASP A 48 5.28 -17.11 4.31
N ASP A 49 4.62 -16.65 3.25
CA ASP A 49 5.24 -16.04 2.07
C ASP A 49 6.40 -15.09 2.42
N SER A 50 7.43 -15.10 1.57
CA SER A 50 8.53 -14.14 1.68
C SER A 50 8.03 -12.70 1.56
N ILE A 51 8.80 -11.75 2.10
CA ILE A 51 8.55 -10.31 1.92
C ILE A 51 8.35 -9.98 0.44
N HIS A 52 9.17 -10.56 -0.45
CA HIS A 52 9.08 -10.30 -1.88
C HIS A 52 7.72 -10.70 -2.46
N CYS A 53 7.23 -11.90 -2.14
CA CYS A 53 5.89 -12.35 -2.55
C CYS A 53 4.78 -11.45 -1.98
N LYS A 54 4.87 -11.09 -0.69
CA LYS A 54 3.90 -10.20 -0.05
C LYS A 54 3.90 -8.80 -0.69
N ASN A 55 5.06 -8.23 -0.97
CA ASN A 55 5.19 -6.92 -1.63
C ASN A 55 4.64 -6.95 -3.06
N LYS A 56 4.83 -8.04 -3.80
CA LYS A 56 4.22 -8.18 -5.15
C LYS A 56 2.69 -8.10 -5.08
N ILE A 57 2.09 -8.82 -4.14
CA ILE A 57 0.63 -8.80 -3.93
C ILE A 57 0.15 -7.39 -3.55
N GLU A 58 0.85 -6.71 -2.65
CA GLU A 58 0.49 -5.35 -2.21
C GLU A 58 0.67 -4.31 -3.32
N TYR A 59 1.68 -4.48 -4.18
CA TYR A 59 1.91 -3.64 -5.35
C TYR A 59 0.80 -3.78 -6.39
N GLU A 60 0.31 -4.99 -6.64
CA GLU A 60 -0.84 -5.24 -7.51
C GLU A 60 -2.12 -4.58 -6.96
N LYS A 61 -2.33 -4.66 -5.63
CA LYS A 61 -3.44 -3.95 -4.96
C LYS A 61 -3.32 -2.44 -5.14
N LEU A 62 -2.12 -1.87 -4.99
CA LEU A 62 -1.86 -0.45 -5.20
C LEU A 62 -2.17 0.00 -6.63
N ASN A 63 -1.70 -0.76 -7.63
CA ASN A 63 -1.97 -0.48 -9.04
C ASN A 63 -3.47 -0.52 -9.34
N LYS A 64 -4.17 -1.52 -8.80
CA LYS A 64 -5.63 -1.65 -8.92
C LYS A 64 -6.36 -0.47 -8.27
N PHE A 65 -5.93 -0.05 -7.08
CA PHE A 65 -6.51 1.10 -6.39
C PHE A 65 -6.36 2.39 -7.22
N ILE A 66 -5.15 2.68 -7.71
CA ILE A 66 -4.88 3.86 -8.55
C ILE A 66 -5.76 3.84 -9.80
N LYS A 67 -5.89 2.68 -10.45
CA LYS A 67 -6.76 2.52 -11.64
C LYS A 67 -8.22 2.86 -11.32
N ILE A 68 -8.76 2.37 -10.20
CA ILE A 68 -10.13 2.65 -9.79
C ILE A 68 -10.31 4.14 -9.47
N GLN A 69 -9.38 4.75 -8.72
CA GLN A 69 -9.47 6.17 -8.38
C GLN A 69 -9.43 7.07 -9.61
N LYS A 70 -8.64 6.72 -10.65
CA LYS A 70 -8.65 7.47 -11.93
C LYS A 70 -10.01 7.43 -12.63
N ILE A 71 -10.73 6.30 -12.56
CA ILE A 71 -12.09 6.20 -13.10
C ILE A 71 -13.06 7.09 -12.30
N VAL A 72 -12.94 7.07 -10.97
CA VAL A 72 -13.74 7.91 -10.07
C VAL A 72 -13.48 9.40 -10.31
N LEU A 73 -12.21 9.79 -10.50
CA LEU A 73 -11.81 11.16 -10.84
C LEU A 73 -12.51 11.64 -12.12
N ASN A 74 -12.48 10.82 -13.17
CA ASN A 74 -13.15 11.14 -14.44
C ASN A 74 -14.67 11.30 -14.27
N LYS A 75 -15.30 10.52 -13.38
CA LYS A 75 -16.72 10.68 -13.05
C LYS A 75 -16.99 12.05 -12.41
N HIS A 76 -16.20 12.44 -11.41
CA HIS A 76 -16.37 13.73 -10.73
C HIS A 76 -16.10 14.93 -11.63
N LYS A 77 -15.10 14.83 -12.53
CA LYS A 77 -14.85 15.83 -13.59
C LYS A 77 -16.08 16.04 -14.48
N LYS A 78 -16.70 14.95 -14.94
CA LYS A 78 -17.91 15.01 -15.78
C LYS A 78 -19.10 15.63 -15.05
N SER A 79 -19.24 15.36 -13.75
CA SER A 79 -20.31 15.95 -12.93
C SER A 79 -19.98 17.35 -12.39
N ARG A 80 -18.84 17.95 -12.77
CA ARG A 80 -18.34 19.25 -12.25
C ARG A 80 -18.32 19.32 -10.72
N ASN A 81 -18.04 18.19 -10.06
CA ASN A 81 -17.93 18.13 -8.61
C ASN A 81 -16.46 18.36 -8.23
N TYR A 82 -16.08 19.63 -8.14
CA TYR A 82 -14.69 20.05 -7.95
C TYR A 82 -14.10 19.65 -6.59
N ASP A 83 -14.91 19.64 -5.53
CA ASP A 83 -14.45 19.23 -4.20
C ASP A 83 -14.09 17.74 -4.19
N ALA A 84 -14.97 16.89 -4.71
CA ALA A 84 -14.70 15.47 -4.83
C ALA A 84 -13.53 15.19 -5.79
N GLU A 85 -13.41 15.96 -6.88
CA GLU A 85 -12.27 15.90 -7.78
C GLU A 85 -10.95 16.16 -7.04
N LYS A 86 -10.88 17.24 -6.25
CA LYS A 86 -9.67 17.63 -5.50
C LYS A 86 -9.26 16.56 -4.49
N VAL A 87 -10.24 15.98 -3.78
CA VAL A 87 -10.00 14.90 -2.81
C VAL A 87 -9.46 13.65 -3.51
N VAL A 88 -10.11 13.22 -4.59
CA VAL A 88 -9.69 12.02 -5.34
C VAL A 88 -8.33 12.22 -6.00
N SER A 89 -8.06 13.40 -6.55
CA SER A 89 -6.76 13.75 -7.14
C SER A 89 -5.63 13.65 -6.10
N SER A 90 -5.84 14.24 -4.92
CA SER A 90 -4.89 14.17 -3.80
C SER A 90 -4.62 12.72 -3.37
N SER A 91 -5.68 11.90 -3.30
CA SER A 91 -5.57 10.47 -2.99
C SER A 91 -4.74 9.70 -4.03
N ILE A 92 -4.93 9.98 -5.33
CA ILE A 92 -4.12 9.39 -6.40
C ILE A 92 -2.65 9.79 -6.25
N MET A 93 -2.37 11.06 -5.99
CA MET A 93 -0.99 11.54 -5.80
C MET A 93 -0.29 10.83 -4.63
N LEU A 94 -0.98 10.67 -3.49
CA LEU A 94 -0.45 9.94 -2.33
C LEU A 94 -0.13 8.47 -2.65
N MET A 95 -0.95 7.82 -3.47
CA MET A 95 -0.73 6.44 -3.88
C MET A 95 0.37 6.30 -4.93
N GLN A 96 0.52 7.29 -5.82
CA GLN A 96 1.64 7.33 -6.75
C GLN A 96 2.97 7.57 -6.04
N ASP A 97 3.01 8.44 -5.03
CA ASP A 97 4.17 8.56 -4.14
C ASP A 97 4.51 7.22 -3.49
N PHE A 98 3.50 6.52 -2.97
CA PHE A 98 3.74 5.22 -2.37
C PHE A 98 4.28 4.19 -3.37
N LYS A 99 3.76 4.22 -4.60
CA LYS A 99 4.21 3.35 -5.69
C LYS A 99 5.70 3.50 -5.95
N LYS A 100 6.24 4.73 -5.91
CA LYS A 100 7.68 4.97 -6.03
C LYS A 100 8.48 4.25 -4.95
N LYS A 101 7.97 4.17 -3.72
CA LYS A 101 8.62 3.43 -2.62
C LYS A 101 8.66 1.93 -2.88
N PHE A 102 7.61 1.36 -3.46
CA PHE A 102 7.63 -0.03 -3.92
C PHE A 102 8.64 -0.22 -5.05
N ASP A 103 8.63 0.67 -6.04
CA ASP A 103 9.54 0.59 -7.19
C ASP A 103 11.01 0.61 -6.71
N ILE A 104 11.36 1.51 -5.78
CA ILE A 104 12.68 1.56 -5.13
C ILE A 104 12.97 0.26 -4.37
N TRP A 105 12.04 -0.19 -3.52
CA TRP A 105 12.24 -1.41 -2.74
C TRP A 105 12.50 -2.64 -3.64
N PHE A 106 11.74 -2.81 -4.73
CA PHE A 106 11.98 -3.90 -5.67
C PHE A 106 13.33 -3.77 -6.39
N LEU A 107 13.79 -2.56 -6.69
CA LEU A 107 15.12 -2.35 -7.28
C LEU A 107 16.22 -2.74 -6.29
N ASP A 108 16.10 -2.32 -5.04
CA ASP A 108 17.08 -2.60 -3.98
C ASP A 108 17.14 -4.08 -3.59
N ASN A 109 16.06 -4.84 -3.84
CA ASN A 109 15.89 -6.23 -3.46
C ASN A 109 15.77 -7.18 -4.67
N LYS A 110 16.30 -6.78 -5.84
CA LYS A 110 16.53 -7.66 -7.00
C LYS A 110 17.79 -8.50 -6.75
N ASN A 111 17.69 -9.49 -5.87
CA ASN A 111 18.66 -10.57 -5.73
C ASN A 111 17.93 -11.91 -5.76
#